data_AF-A0AAN4L4W2-F1
#
_entry.id   AF-A0AAN4L4W2-F1
#
_cell.length_a   1.000
_cell.length_b   1.000
_cell.length_c   1.000
_cell.angle_alpha   90.00
_cell.angle_beta   90.00
_cell.angle_gamma   90.00
#
_symmetry.space_group_name_H-M   'P 1'
#
loop_
_entity.id
_entity.type
_entity.pdbx_description
1 polymer ?
#
loop_
_entity_poly.entity_id
_entity_poly.type
_entity_poly.pdbx_seq_one_letter_code
_entity_poly.pdbx_strand_id
1 'polypeptide(L)'
;MDSNIVLFLRNLFYSPSKIPDAELKGWLEFVKFLKTKKVIGSMAVQELSWDFAKLSVDAIKYRRLNSALESLLSEPLQLERIQNKIDHEDTLVSKSSSKRSLDNIHLNSEQNIHVVPTMCVLLKFYELSKLYDVEKDYKIIFKNLCSFMASGINMVGAYELSLLQRILFSQNIDKVKEIRRLLKLDSKSDFKKNLWNASYDITFMRSLNALPVQAMRGEPINSIYNPVLVTKDIDLASMTREILENTEIAETNGKLYPHLRFELEKEEDKIFIFSCIESLKLLSQQRYSINKKKSLSQRMEELRETIKQTEERINTL
;
A
#
# COMPACT_ATOMS: atom_id res chain seq x y z
N MET A 1 1.79 1.42 -9.88
CA MET A 1 3.23 1.05 -9.86
C MET A 1 3.71 1.13 -8.43
N ASP A 2 4.55 0.19 -8.01
CA ASP A 2 5.21 0.25 -6.70
C ASP A 2 6.37 1.28 -6.69
N SER A 3 6.93 1.51 -5.51
CA SER A 3 8.00 2.47 -5.29
C SER A 3 9.35 2.05 -5.88
N ASN A 4 9.62 0.74 -5.94
CA ASN A 4 10.85 0.25 -6.56
C ASN A 4 10.87 0.55 -8.06
N ILE A 5 9.78 0.31 -8.77
CA ILE A 5 9.63 0.63 -10.19
C ILE A 5 9.81 2.14 -10.42
N VAL A 6 9.19 2.99 -9.60
CA VAL A 6 9.35 4.45 -9.72
C VAL A 6 10.79 4.90 -9.50
N LEU A 7 11.51 4.31 -8.52
CA LEU A 7 12.93 4.60 -8.31
C LEU A 7 13.78 4.22 -9.51
N PHE A 8 13.53 3.06 -10.12
CA PHE A 8 14.21 2.63 -11.35
C PHE A 8 13.96 3.59 -12.50
N LEU A 9 12.71 3.98 -12.75
CA LEU A 9 12.36 4.95 -13.80
C LEU A 9 13.01 6.31 -13.53
N ARG A 10 13.04 6.77 -12.27
CA ARG A 10 13.75 8.00 -11.90
C ARG A 10 15.25 7.90 -12.18
N ASN A 11 15.89 6.77 -11.91
CA ASN A 11 17.30 6.56 -12.20
C ASN A 11 17.57 6.50 -13.71
N LEU A 12 16.68 5.85 -14.48
CA LEU A 12 16.71 5.83 -15.94
C LEU A 12 16.64 7.24 -16.52
N PHE A 13 15.83 8.12 -15.94
CA PHE A 13 15.71 9.51 -16.39
C PHE A 13 16.95 10.36 -16.06
N TYR A 14 17.42 10.36 -14.81
CA TYR A 14 18.49 11.28 -14.37
C TYR A 14 19.91 10.73 -14.50
N SER A 15 20.09 9.41 -14.54
CA SER A 15 21.41 8.78 -14.47
C SER A 15 21.48 7.47 -15.25
N PRO A 16 21.06 7.46 -16.54
CA PRO A 16 20.99 6.23 -17.33
C PRO A 16 22.36 5.56 -17.52
N SER A 17 23.45 6.33 -17.57
CA SER A 17 24.82 5.81 -17.69
C SER A 17 25.31 5.00 -16.49
N LYS A 18 24.55 4.96 -15.39
CA LYS A 18 24.85 4.12 -14.20
C LYS A 18 24.10 2.79 -14.20
N ILE A 19 23.27 2.53 -15.21
CA ILE A 19 22.47 1.30 -15.34
C ILE A 19 23.24 0.33 -16.26
N PRO A 20 23.45 -0.93 -15.85
CA PRO A 20 24.09 -1.93 -16.72
C PRO A 20 23.34 -2.11 -18.04
N ASP A 21 24.06 -2.23 -19.16
CA ASP A 21 23.47 -2.28 -20.51
C ASP A 21 22.39 -3.35 -20.68
N ALA A 22 22.62 -4.54 -20.11
CA ALA A 22 21.67 -5.65 -20.14
C ALA A 22 20.34 -5.30 -19.45
N GLU A 23 20.38 -4.57 -18.33
CA GLU A 23 19.17 -4.11 -17.64
C GLU A 23 18.53 -2.92 -18.36
N LEU A 24 19.35 -2.01 -18.86
CA LEU A 24 18.91 -0.80 -19.54
C LEU A 24 17.97 -1.12 -20.71
N LYS A 25 18.35 -2.07 -21.57
CA LYS A 25 17.51 -2.47 -22.71
C LYS A 25 16.12 -2.94 -22.25
N GLY A 26 16.08 -3.80 -21.24
CA GLY A 26 14.82 -4.29 -20.66
C GLY A 26 13.98 -3.15 -20.08
N TRP A 27 14.60 -2.17 -19.42
CA TRP A 27 13.91 -1.01 -18.90
C TRP A 27 13.35 -0.10 -20.00
N LEU A 28 14.08 0.11 -21.09
CA LEU A 28 13.60 0.91 -22.21
C LEU A 28 12.41 0.23 -22.91
N GLU A 29 12.46 -1.08 -23.11
CA GLU A 29 11.33 -1.87 -23.61
C GLU A 29 10.12 -1.80 -22.68
N PHE A 30 10.36 -1.90 -21.37
CA PHE A 30 9.32 -1.75 -20.36
C PHE A 30 8.66 -0.37 -20.37
N VAL A 31 9.44 0.72 -20.51
CA VAL A 31 8.85 2.07 -20.65
C VAL A 31 8.05 2.18 -21.94
N LYS A 32 8.55 1.66 -23.07
CA LYS A 32 7.78 1.61 -24.33
C LYS A 32 6.45 0.90 -24.15
N PHE A 33 6.43 -0.23 -23.44
CA PHE A 33 5.20 -0.93 -23.08
C PHE A 33 4.27 -0.03 -22.25
N LEU A 34 4.77 0.58 -21.18
CA LEU A 34 3.98 1.45 -20.30
C LEU A 34 3.41 2.69 -20.99
N LYS A 35 4.09 3.27 -21.99
CA LYS A 35 3.59 4.43 -22.76
C LYS A 35 2.22 4.19 -23.38
N THR A 36 1.93 2.93 -23.76
CA THR A 36 0.65 2.53 -24.34
C THR A 36 -0.44 2.29 -23.29
N LYS A 37 -0.11 2.29 -22.00
CA LYS A 37 -0.99 1.91 -20.90
C LYS A 37 -1.37 3.11 -20.03
N LYS A 38 -2.46 2.95 -19.29
CA LYS A 38 -2.88 3.91 -18.27
C LYS A 38 -2.05 3.69 -17.01
N VAL A 39 -1.13 4.60 -16.71
CA VAL A 39 -0.14 4.42 -15.65
C VAL A 39 -0.50 5.24 -14.41
N ILE A 40 -0.61 4.55 -13.27
CA ILE A 40 -0.83 5.17 -11.96
C ILE A 40 0.46 5.06 -11.16
N GLY A 41 1.22 6.15 -11.11
CA GLY A 41 2.47 6.27 -10.35
C GLY A 41 2.34 7.08 -9.05
N SER A 42 1.23 7.81 -8.87
CA SER A 42 1.11 8.82 -7.82
C SER A 42 1.29 8.27 -6.40
N MET A 43 0.80 7.05 -6.12
CA MET A 43 0.93 6.40 -4.81
C MET A 43 2.39 6.14 -4.45
N ALA A 44 3.15 5.54 -5.36
CA ALA A 44 4.58 5.29 -5.18
C ALA A 44 5.39 6.59 -5.08
N VAL A 45 5.05 7.60 -5.89
CA VAL A 45 5.69 8.92 -5.79
C VAL A 45 5.44 9.55 -4.42
N GLN A 46 4.23 9.43 -3.84
CA GLN A 46 3.93 9.92 -2.51
C GLN A 46 4.71 9.16 -1.43
N GLU A 47 4.73 7.83 -1.48
CA GLU A 47 5.50 6.99 -0.55
C GLU A 47 6.96 7.43 -0.49
N LEU A 48 7.60 7.57 -1.66
CA LEU A 48 9.00 7.97 -1.81
C LEU A 48 9.29 9.43 -1.44
N SER A 49 8.26 10.27 -1.41
CA SER A 49 8.37 11.69 -1.10
C SER A 49 8.01 12.01 0.33
N TRP A 50 7.65 11.03 1.16
CA TRP A 50 7.31 11.28 2.55
C TRP A 50 8.51 11.77 3.37
N ASP A 51 8.30 12.83 4.14
CA ASP A 51 9.24 13.36 5.11
C ASP A 51 8.76 12.94 6.52
N PHE A 52 9.48 12.00 7.12
CA PHE A 52 9.18 11.48 8.45
C PHE A 52 9.41 12.50 9.57
N ALA A 53 10.29 13.48 9.38
CA ALA A 53 10.52 14.52 10.38
C ALA A 53 9.37 15.54 10.38
N LYS A 54 8.84 15.86 9.19
CA LYS A 54 7.75 16.83 9.01
C LYS A 54 6.35 16.20 8.94
N LEU A 55 6.26 14.86 8.96
CA LEU A 55 5.02 14.08 8.81
C LEU A 55 4.15 14.58 7.64
N SER A 56 4.80 14.87 6.52
CA SER A 56 4.19 15.44 5.32
C SER A 56 4.97 15.07 4.05
N VAL A 57 4.36 15.29 2.89
CA VAL A 57 5.02 15.06 1.59
C VAL A 57 6.03 16.18 1.30
N ASP A 58 7.28 15.81 1.06
CA ASP A 58 8.31 16.70 0.52
C ASP A 58 7.95 17.11 -0.92
N ALA A 59 7.50 18.35 -1.06
CA ALA A 59 7.04 18.89 -2.33
C ALA A 59 8.13 18.96 -3.42
N ILE A 60 9.41 19.01 -3.04
CA ILE A 60 10.52 19.06 -4.00
C ILE A 60 10.80 17.65 -4.51
N LYS A 61 10.90 16.65 -3.62
CA LYS A 61 11.04 15.24 -4.01
C LYS A 61 9.87 14.77 -4.87
N TYR A 62 8.66 15.10 -4.44
CA TYR A 62 7.43 14.79 -5.17
C TYR A 62 7.47 15.34 -6.59
N ARG A 63 7.76 16.64 -6.75
CA ARG A 63 7.84 17.29 -8.08
C ARG A 63 8.91 16.65 -8.95
N ARG A 64 10.10 16.36 -8.41
CA ARG A 64 11.19 15.72 -9.16
C ARG A 64 10.83 14.32 -9.64
N LEU A 65 10.27 13.49 -8.76
CA LEU A 65 9.85 12.13 -9.10
C LEU A 65 8.73 12.15 -10.15
N ASN A 66 7.72 13.00 -9.96
CA ASN A 66 6.61 13.12 -10.90
C ASN A 66 7.09 13.62 -12.27
N SER A 67 7.94 14.64 -12.29
CA SER A 67 8.50 15.19 -13.52
C SER A 67 9.32 14.17 -14.31
N ALA A 68 10.16 13.38 -13.64
CA ALA A 68 10.92 12.31 -14.28
C ALA A 68 10.00 11.25 -14.90
N LEU A 69 8.96 10.85 -14.16
CA LEU A 69 8.02 9.82 -14.57
C LEU A 69 7.15 10.27 -15.75
N GLU A 70 6.61 11.50 -15.69
CA GLU A 70 5.87 12.13 -16.78
C GLU A 70 6.73 12.29 -18.03
N SER A 71 7.97 12.75 -17.88
CA SER A 71 8.88 12.93 -19.02
C SER A 71 9.14 11.60 -19.73
N LEU A 72 9.40 10.53 -18.98
CA LEU A 72 9.64 9.20 -19.56
C LEU A 72 8.41 8.61 -20.25
N LEU A 73 7.22 8.80 -19.70
CA LEU A 73 6.00 8.14 -20.16
C LEU A 73 5.22 8.97 -21.19
N SER A 74 5.45 10.28 -21.26
CA SER A 74 4.66 11.18 -22.09
C SER A 74 5.45 11.82 -23.21
N GLU A 75 6.78 11.91 -23.09
CA GLU A 75 7.62 12.47 -24.16
C GLU A 75 8.16 11.35 -25.06
N PRO A 76 7.77 11.30 -26.35
CA PRO A 76 8.25 10.29 -27.30
C PRO A 76 9.78 10.26 -27.35
N LEU A 77 10.37 11.46 -27.40
CA LEU A 77 11.78 11.74 -27.62
C LEU A 77 12.71 11.38 -26.48
N GLN A 78 12.19 11.23 -25.26
CA GLN A 78 13.05 11.10 -24.09
C GLN A 78 13.76 9.75 -24.04
N LEU A 79 13.12 8.68 -24.55
CA LEU A 79 13.75 7.37 -24.64
C LEU A 79 14.85 7.32 -25.69
N GLU A 80 14.62 7.95 -26.83
CA GLU A 80 15.60 8.05 -27.92
C GLU A 80 16.81 8.88 -27.47
N ARG A 81 16.61 9.97 -26.73
CA ARG A 81 17.72 10.73 -26.12
C ARG A 81 18.53 9.93 -25.11
N ILE A 82 17.88 9.05 -24.33
CA ILE A 82 18.58 8.19 -23.38
C ILE A 82 19.39 7.13 -24.13
N GLN A 83 18.81 6.51 -25.16
CA GLN A 83 19.49 5.55 -26.02
C GLN A 83 20.68 6.19 -26.76
N ASN A 84 20.48 7.33 -27.42
CA ASN A 84 21.51 8.04 -28.20
C ASN A 84 22.64 8.60 -27.33
N LYS A 85 22.35 9.00 -26.07
CA LYS A 85 23.39 9.41 -25.11
C LYS A 85 24.33 8.27 -24.71
N ILE A 86 23.90 7.03 -24.90
CA ILE A 86 24.67 5.83 -24.56
C ILE A 86 25.40 5.31 -25.79
N ASP A 87 24.79 5.42 -26.97
CA ASP A 87 25.32 4.89 -28.22
C ASP A 87 26.23 5.86 -29.01
N HIS A 88 26.48 7.08 -28.52
CA HIS A 88 27.33 8.10 -29.18
C HIS A 88 26.93 8.41 -30.65
N GLU A 89 25.69 8.84 -30.91
CA GLU A 89 25.36 9.55 -32.16
C GLU A 89 24.37 10.70 -31.94
N ASP A 90 24.75 11.90 -32.40
CA ASP A 90 23.86 13.05 -32.53
C ASP A 90 22.92 12.82 -33.71
N THR A 91 21.65 12.52 -33.42
CA THR A 91 20.59 12.60 -34.42
C THR A 91 19.42 13.44 -33.92
N LEU A 92 19.02 14.38 -34.79
CA LEU A 92 17.87 15.27 -34.63
C LEU A 92 16.58 14.45 -34.69
N VAL A 93 15.78 14.52 -33.63
CA VAL A 93 14.53 13.75 -33.53
C VAL A 93 13.28 14.63 -33.69
N SER A 94 12.33 14.14 -34.49
CA SER A 94 11.05 14.78 -34.83
C SER A 94 10.05 14.82 -33.66
N LYS A 95 9.32 15.93 -33.55
CA LYS A 95 8.29 16.17 -32.53
C LYS A 95 6.98 15.48 -32.91
N SER A 96 6.47 14.59 -32.06
CA SER A 96 5.02 14.32 -32.00
C SER A 96 4.45 14.83 -30.68
N SER A 97 3.34 15.57 -30.78
CA SER A 97 2.71 16.33 -29.71
C SER A 97 1.46 15.61 -29.23
N SER A 98 1.58 14.76 -28.23
CA SER A 98 0.47 14.44 -27.35
C SER A 98 0.97 14.38 -25.91
N LYS A 99 0.74 15.45 -25.15
CA LYS A 99 1.01 15.48 -23.71
C LYS A 99 0.01 14.57 -23.02
N ARG A 100 0.43 13.36 -22.67
CA ARG A 100 -0.29 12.53 -21.71
C ARG A 100 0.07 13.01 -20.31
N SER A 101 -0.89 13.36 -19.46
CA SER A 101 -0.65 13.52 -18.03
C SER A 101 -0.77 12.16 -17.37
N LEU A 102 0.04 11.88 -16.35
CA LEU A 102 -0.18 10.70 -15.51
C LEU A 102 -1.57 10.77 -14.89
N ASP A 103 -2.26 9.63 -14.85
CA ASP A 103 -3.53 9.56 -14.18
C ASP A 103 -3.33 9.59 -12.67
N ASN A 104 -3.84 10.67 -12.07
CA ASN A 104 -3.95 10.80 -10.64
C ASN A 104 -5.27 10.16 -10.23
N ILE A 105 -5.24 9.01 -9.55
CA ILE A 105 -6.45 8.35 -9.02
C ILE A 105 -7.25 9.23 -8.05
N HIS A 106 -6.66 10.31 -7.53
CA HIS A 106 -7.25 11.54 -6.99
C HIS A 106 -6.43 12.02 -5.79
N LEU A 107 -6.44 13.35 -5.64
CA LEU A 107 -5.94 14.23 -4.59
C LEU A 107 -5.44 13.56 -3.28
N ASN A 108 -4.20 13.91 -2.92
CA ASN A 108 -3.44 13.58 -1.70
C ASN A 108 -4.24 13.34 -0.39
N SER A 109 -5.43 13.92 -0.21
CA SER A 109 -6.22 13.78 1.01
C SER A 109 -6.90 12.42 1.14
N GLU A 110 -7.41 11.83 0.05
CA GLU A 110 -8.21 10.60 0.14
C GLU A 110 -7.35 9.34 0.28
N GLN A 111 -6.13 9.34 -0.26
CA GLN A 111 -5.22 8.19 -0.16
C GLN A 111 -4.61 8.07 1.24
N ASN A 112 -4.28 9.21 1.87
CA ASN A 112 -3.80 9.24 3.26
C ASN A 112 -4.85 8.78 4.28
N ILE A 113 -6.15 8.85 3.95
CA ILE A 113 -7.23 8.29 4.79
C ILE A 113 -7.07 6.80 5.01
N HIS A 114 -6.42 6.10 4.08
CA HIS A 114 -6.25 4.65 4.16
C HIS A 114 -4.88 4.25 4.71
N VAL A 115 -3.81 4.96 4.33
CA VAL A 115 -2.45 4.64 4.77
C VAL A 115 -2.24 4.87 6.26
N VAL A 116 -2.68 6.01 6.80
CA VAL A 116 -2.40 6.37 8.20
C VAL A 116 -3.10 5.42 9.20
N PRO A 117 -4.38 5.05 9.02
CA PRO A 117 -4.98 4.01 9.85
C PRO A 117 -4.28 2.66 9.74
N THR A 118 -3.85 2.25 8.54
CA THR A 118 -3.03 1.03 8.35
C THR A 118 -1.76 1.09 9.19
N MET A 119 -1.05 2.23 9.15
CA MET A 119 0.15 2.47 9.94
C MET A 119 -0.12 2.34 11.44
N CYS A 120 -1.23 2.91 11.95
CA CYS A 120 -1.62 2.77 13.36
C CYS A 120 -1.83 1.30 13.75
N VAL A 121 -2.49 0.50 12.91
CA VAL A 121 -2.74 -0.92 13.18
C VAL A 121 -1.43 -1.70 13.24
N LEU A 122 -0.55 -1.51 12.26
CA LEU A 122 0.74 -2.19 12.22
C LEU A 122 1.64 -1.76 13.40
N LEU A 123 1.61 -0.47 13.78
CA LEU A 123 2.35 0.04 14.93
C LEU A 123 1.85 -0.60 16.23
N LYS A 124 0.53 -0.72 16.37
CA LYS A 124 -0.07 -1.39 17.54
C LYS A 124 0.28 -2.87 17.57
N PHE A 125 0.26 -3.55 16.44
CA PHE A 125 0.69 -4.94 16.36
C PHE A 125 2.15 -5.12 16.80
N TYR A 126 3.04 -4.21 16.38
CA TYR A 126 4.43 -4.22 16.80
C TYR A 126 4.58 -3.98 18.31
N GLU A 127 3.88 -2.99 18.88
CA GLU A 127 3.84 -2.77 20.34
C GLU A 127 3.42 -4.04 21.09
N LEU A 128 2.33 -4.68 20.65
CA LEU A 128 1.84 -5.91 21.27
C LEU A 128 2.82 -7.08 21.10
N SER A 129 3.50 -7.18 19.97
CA SER A 129 4.50 -8.23 19.71
C SER A 129 5.77 -8.07 20.55
N LYS A 130 6.04 -6.87 21.07
CA LYS A 130 7.09 -6.64 22.09
C LYS A 130 6.62 -7.00 23.50
N LEU A 131 5.36 -6.72 23.81
CA LEU A 131 4.78 -6.94 25.14
C LEU A 131 4.49 -8.41 25.44
N TYR A 132 4.16 -9.18 24.41
CA TYR A 132 3.65 -10.53 24.51
C TYR A 132 4.48 -11.49 23.67
N ASP A 133 4.54 -12.75 24.09
CA ASP A 133 5.16 -13.80 23.29
C ASP A 133 4.21 -14.16 22.14
N VAL A 134 4.58 -13.78 20.91
CA VAL A 134 3.72 -13.94 19.73
C VAL A 134 3.26 -15.38 19.54
N GLU A 135 4.07 -16.38 19.90
CA GLU A 135 3.73 -17.80 19.72
C GLU A 135 2.77 -18.31 20.79
N LYS A 136 2.77 -17.72 22.00
CA LYS A 136 1.96 -18.17 23.13
C LYS A 136 0.69 -17.34 23.33
N ASP A 137 0.80 -16.04 23.09
CA ASP A 137 -0.21 -15.04 23.42
C ASP A 137 -0.96 -14.53 22.19
N TYR A 138 -0.88 -15.23 21.06
CA TYR A 138 -1.46 -14.82 19.77
C TYR A 138 -2.95 -14.43 19.86
N LYS A 139 -3.76 -15.13 20.68
CA LYS A 139 -5.17 -14.78 20.96
C LYS A 139 -5.30 -13.44 21.67
N ILE A 140 -4.45 -13.17 22.67
CA ILE A 140 -4.45 -11.92 23.43
C ILE A 140 -4.06 -10.77 22.50
N ILE A 141 -3.01 -10.95 21.70
CA ILE A 141 -2.56 -9.97 20.71
C ILE A 141 -3.70 -9.64 19.74
N PHE A 142 -4.36 -10.64 19.16
CA PHE A 142 -5.45 -10.44 18.20
C PHE A 142 -6.67 -9.72 18.81
N LYS A 143 -7.07 -10.11 20.02
CA LYS A 143 -8.18 -9.45 20.74
C LYS A 143 -7.87 -7.98 21.04
N ASN A 144 -6.65 -7.69 21.47
CA ASN A 144 -6.19 -6.32 21.76
C ASN A 144 -6.10 -5.48 20.49
N LEU A 145 -5.68 -6.08 19.37
CA LEU A 145 -5.67 -5.45 18.07
C LEU A 145 -7.09 -5.08 17.63
N CYS A 146 -8.05 -6.03 17.67
CA CYS A 146 -9.45 -5.77 17.33
C CYS A 146 -10.06 -4.67 18.22
N SER A 147 -9.76 -4.70 19.52
CA SER A 147 -10.21 -3.67 20.47
C SER A 147 -9.65 -2.29 20.13
N PHE A 148 -8.37 -2.21 19.75
CA PHE A 148 -7.73 -0.96 19.30
C PHE A 148 -8.33 -0.46 17.98
N MET A 149 -8.61 -1.37 17.04
CA MET A 149 -9.24 -1.03 15.76
C MET A 149 -10.65 -0.45 15.94
N ALA A 150 -11.42 -1.03 16.86
CA ALA A 150 -12.76 -0.54 17.22
C ALA A 150 -12.71 0.81 17.94
N SER A 151 -11.83 0.94 18.94
CA SER A 151 -11.87 2.03 19.90
C SER A 151 -10.90 3.18 19.64
N GLY A 152 -9.72 2.90 19.09
CA GLY A 152 -8.66 3.88 18.83
C GLY A 152 -8.82 4.57 17.48
N ILE A 153 -9.02 3.80 16.41
CA ILE A 153 -9.01 4.33 15.02
C ILE A 153 -10.36 4.23 14.29
N ASN A 154 -11.30 3.48 14.88
CA ASN A 154 -12.64 3.22 14.36
C ASN A 154 -12.62 2.72 12.89
N MET A 155 -11.96 1.58 12.67
CA MET A 155 -11.89 0.93 11.36
C MET A 155 -12.02 -0.59 11.50
N VAL A 156 -12.53 -1.25 10.45
CA VAL A 156 -12.55 -2.72 10.38
C VAL A 156 -11.24 -3.29 9.81
N GLY A 157 -10.59 -2.58 8.86
CA GLY A 157 -9.26 -2.94 8.32
C GLY A 157 -9.11 -4.40 7.88
N ALA A 158 -9.93 -4.83 6.91
CA ALA A 158 -9.99 -6.23 6.48
C ALA A 158 -8.62 -6.79 6.01
N TYR A 159 -7.82 -6.00 5.30
CA TYR A 159 -6.51 -6.43 4.80
C TYR A 159 -5.47 -6.56 5.91
N GLU A 160 -5.46 -5.62 6.84
CA GLU A 160 -4.57 -5.64 8.00
C GLU A 160 -4.88 -6.84 8.89
N LEU A 161 -6.16 -7.03 9.26
CA LEU A 161 -6.58 -8.16 10.07
C LEU A 161 -6.27 -9.49 9.40
N SER A 162 -6.47 -9.57 8.09
CA SER A 162 -6.17 -10.75 7.29
C SER A 162 -4.70 -11.18 7.38
N LEU A 163 -3.78 -10.23 7.15
CA LEU A 163 -2.34 -10.51 7.19
C LEU A 163 -1.87 -10.81 8.62
N LEU A 164 -2.36 -10.06 9.61
CA LEU A 164 -1.99 -10.23 11.01
C LEU A 164 -2.58 -11.52 11.60
N GLN A 165 -3.80 -11.90 11.21
CA GLN A 165 -4.39 -13.20 11.53
C GLN A 165 -3.50 -14.33 11.02
N ARG A 166 -2.99 -14.24 9.79
CA ARG A 166 -2.07 -15.25 9.28
C ARG A 166 -0.77 -15.32 10.06
N ILE A 167 -0.18 -14.19 10.43
CA ILE A 167 1.02 -14.19 11.28
C ILE A 167 0.76 -14.88 12.62
N LEU A 168 -0.42 -14.68 13.20
CA LEU A 168 -0.75 -15.12 14.56
C LEU A 168 -1.30 -16.56 14.65
N PHE A 169 -2.00 -17.04 13.63
CA PHE A 169 -2.76 -18.30 13.71
C PHE A 169 -2.40 -19.34 12.65
N SER A 170 -1.60 -18.99 11.63
CA SER A 170 -1.23 -19.93 10.56
C SER A 170 -0.20 -20.94 11.04
N GLN A 171 -0.39 -22.22 10.72
CA GLN A 171 0.66 -23.24 10.87
C GLN A 171 1.61 -23.30 9.66
N ASN A 172 1.22 -22.68 8.54
CA ASN A 172 2.10 -22.55 7.37
C ASN A 172 3.21 -21.51 7.66
N ILE A 173 4.37 -22.00 8.11
CA ILE A 173 5.54 -21.19 8.49
C ILE A 173 6.08 -20.37 7.32
N ASP A 174 6.08 -20.91 6.10
CA ASP A 174 6.62 -20.21 4.94
C ASP A 174 5.74 -19.02 4.55
N LYS A 175 4.42 -19.18 4.65
CA LYS A 175 3.47 -18.08 4.47
C LYS A 175 3.63 -17.01 5.55
N VAL A 176 3.84 -17.41 6.80
CA VAL A 176 4.13 -16.47 7.89
C VAL A 176 5.40 -15.68 7.58
N LYS A 177 6.49 -16.34 7.18
CA LYS A 177 7.75 -15.69 6.81
C LYS A 177 7.58 -14.72 5.64
N GLU A 178 6.82 -15.09 4.61
CA GLU A 178 6.49 -14.23 3.47
C GLU A 178 5.80 -12.94 3.92
N ILE A 179 4.75 -13.06 4.75
CA ILE A 179 4.03 -11.88 5.25
C ILE A 179 4.92 -11.02 6.16
N ARG A 180 5.75 -11.64 7.01
CA ARG A 180 6.68 -10.90 7.86
C ARG A 180 7.72 -10.13 7.06
N ARG A 181 8.21 -10.68 5.94
CA ARG A 181 9.11 -9.98 5.01
C ARG A 181 8.42 -8.83 4.31
N LEU A 182 7.22 -9.05 3.77
CA LEU A 182 6.38 -8.01 3.15
C LEU A 182 6.15 -6.84 4.11
N LEU A 183 5.76 -7.15 5.35
CA LEU A 183 5.54 -6.14 6.39
C LEU A 183 6.83 -5.64 7.05
N LYS A 184 7.99 -6.15 6.64
CA LYS A 184 9.32 -5.79 7.13
C LYS A 184 9.46 -5.87 8.66
N LEU A 185 8.75 -6.81 9.28
CA LEU A 185 8.70 -6.96 10.75
C LEU A 185 10.04 -7.42 11.35
N ASP A 186 10.85 -8.14 10.56
CA ASP A 186 12.15 -8.67 10.96
C ASP A 186 13.33 -7.78 10.52
N SER A 187 13.05 -6.64 9.89
CA SER A 187 14.08 -5.78 9.33
C SER A 187 14.79 -4.96 10.40
N LYS A 188 16.14 -5.00 10.39
CA LYS A 188 17.00 -4.19 11.30
C LYS A 188 17.12 -2.72 10.88
N SER A 189 16.48 -2.32 9.78
CA SER A 189 16.53 -0.95 9.26
C SER A 189 15.54 -0.03 9.97
N ASP A 190 15.48 1.25 9.57
CA ASP A 190 14.59 2.26 10.14
C ASP A 190 13.13 1.76 10.23
N PHE A 191 12.68 1.51 11.47
CA PHE A 191 11.37 0.97 11.79
C PHE A 191 10.23 1.83 11.23
N LYS A 192 10.33 3.16 11.35
CA LYS A 192 9.26 4.06 10.89
C LYS A 192 9.11 4.00 9.37
N LYS A 193 10.24 3.94 8.67
CA LYS A 193 10.27 3.75 7.23
C LYS A 193 9.67 2.41 6.82
N ASN A 194 10.04 1.32 7.51
CA ASN A 194 9.49 0.00 7.22
C ASN A 194 7.98 -0.07 7.40
N LEU A 195 7.49 0.52 8.49
CA LEU A 195 6.07 0.59 8.79
C LEU A 195 5.28 1.38 7.73
N TRP A 196 5.83 2.50 7.29
CA TRP A 196 5.26 3.32 6.23
C TRP A 196 5.19 2.57 4.90
N ASN A 197 6.29 1.94 4.49
CA ASN A 197 6.33 1.13 3.28
C ASN A 197 5.29 -0.01 3.33
N ALA A 198 5.27 -0.78 4.43
CA ALA A 198 4.28 -1.85 4.62
C ALA A 198 2.83 -1.33 4.56
N SER A 199 2.58 -0.11 5.07
CA SER A 199 1.27 0.52 4.99
C SER A 199 0.85 0.87 3.56
N TYR A 200 1.80 1.26 2.71
CA TYR A 200 1.56 1.46 1.27
C TYR A 200 1.30 0.15 0.55
N ASP A 201 2.08 -0.89 0.82
CA ASP A 201 1.92 -2.22 0.24
C ASP A 201 0.52 -2.79 0.49
N ILE A 202 0.03 -2.69 1.74
CA ILE A 202 -1.35 -3.04 2.09
C ILE A 202 -2.38 -2.17 1.36
N THR A 203 -2.11 -0.87 1.23
CA THR A 203 -3.00 0.05 0.54
C THR A 203 -3.07 -0.22 -0.97
N PHE A 204 -1.96 -0.67 -1.59
CA PHE A 204 -1.95 -1.12 -2.98
C PHE A 204 -2.87 -2.33 -3.16
N MET A 205 -2.75 -3.35 -2.31
CA MET A 205 -3.60 -4.54 -2.34
C MET A 205 -5.09 -4.17 -2.20
N ARG A 206 -5.41 -3.27 -1.26
CA ARG A 206 -6.77 -2.73 -1.08
C ARG A 206 -7.29 -2.04 -2.34
N SER A 207 -6.47 -1.20 -2.96
CA SER A 207 -6.87 -0.40 -4.13
C SER A 207 -7.17 -1.28 -5.34
N LEU A 208 -6.36 -2.32 -5.57
CA LEU A 208 -6.55 -3.26 -6.67
C LEU A 208 -7.86 -4.03 -6.57
N ASN A 209 -8.27 -4.39 -5.35
CA ASN A 209 -9.47 -5.18 -5.13
C ASN A 209 -10.74 -4.30 -4.97
N ALA A 210 -10.62 -3.07 -4.48
CA ALA A 210 -11.76 -2.17 -4.32
C ALA A 210 -12.32 -1.68 -5.67
N LEU A 211 -11.47 -1.41 -6.65
CA LEU A 211 -11.86 -0.82 -7.94
C LEU A 211 -12.79 -1.72 -8.77
N PRO A 212 -12.53 -3.03 -8.93
CA PRO A 212 -13.47 -3.96 -9.59
C PRO A 212 -14.82 -4.03 -8.88
N VAL A 213 -14.84 -4.01 -7.54
CA VAL A 213 -16.08 -4.06 -6.75
C VAL A 213 -16.92 -2.78 -6.95
N GLN A 214 -16.28 -1.61 -6.97
CA GLN A 214 -16.95 -0.34 -7.29
C GLN A 214 -17.57 -0.39 -8.69
N ALA A 215 -16.87 -0.98 -9.66
CA ALA A 215 -17.38 -1.24 -11.01
C ALA A 215 -18.70 -2.01 -10.99
N MET A 216 -18.72 -3.13 -10.27
CA MET A 216 -19.88 -4.01 -10.20
C MET A 216 -21.08 -3.35 -9.53
N ARG A 217 -20.85 -2.40 -8.62
CA ARG A 217 -21.89 -1.61 -7.96
C ARG A 217 -22.43 -0.45 -8.81
N GLY A 218 -21.87 -0.22 -10.00
CA GLY A 218 -22.20 0.95 -10.82
C GLY A 218 -21.76 2.28 -10.19
N GLU A 219 -20.83 2.24 -9.22
CA GLU A 219 -20.24 3.45 -8.66
C GLU A 219 -19.34 4.11 -9.71
N PRO A 220 -19.22 5.46 -9.76
CA PRO A 220 -18.33 6.13 -10.69
C PRO A 220 -16.89 5.68 -10.45
N ILE A 221 -16.41 4.76 -11.28
CA ILE A 221 -14.98 4.50 -11.34
C ILE A 221 -14.40 5.64 -12.15
N ASN A 222 -13.27 6.17 -11.72
CA ASN A 222 -12.40 6.94 -12.60
C ASN A 222 -12.20 6.17 -13.93
N SER A 223 -11.67 6.82 -14.96
CA SER A 223 -11.45 6.23 -16.30
C SER A 223 -10.40 5.09 -16.35
N ILE A 224 -10.18 4.39 -15.23
CA ILE A 224 -9.27 3.25 -15.03
C ILE A 224 -10.13 1.99 -14.91
N TYR A 225 -10.03 1.13 -15.91
CA TYR A 225 -10.66 -0.18 -15.91
C TYR A 225 -9.58 -1.25 -15.68
N ASN A 226 -9.84 -2.18 -14.76
CA ASN A 226 -8.96 -3.32 -14.45
C ASN A 226 -7.50 -2.95 -14.10
N PRO A 227 -7.25 -2.33 -12.94
CA PRO A 227 -5.90 -1.97 -12.53
C PRO A 227 -5.03 -3.21 -12.29
N VAL A 228 -3.78 -3.17 -12.75
CA VAL A 228 -2.79 -4.22 -12.49
C VAL A 228 -1.67 -3.71 -11.60
N LEU A 229 -1.21 -4.56 -10.68
CA LEU A 229 0.00 -4.27 -9.91
C LEU A 229 1.22 -4.39 -10.83
N VAL A 230 2.12 -3.43 -10.71
CA VAL A 230 3.42 -3.43 -11.38
C VAL A 230 4.47 -3.28 -10.30
N THR A 231 5.17 -4.36 -10.01
CA THR A 231 6.11 -4.47 -8.89
C THR A 231 7.28 -5.38 -9.21
N LYS A 232 8.43 -5.14 -8.55
CA LYS A 232 9.55 -6.09 -8.48
C LYS A 232 9.59 -6.89 -7.18
N ASP A 233 8.73 -6.56 -6.23
CA ASP A 233 8.64 -7.22 -4.95
C ASP A 233 7.86 -8.54 -5.10
N ILE A 234 8.56 -9.66 -4.92
CA ILE A 234 8.02 -11.00 -5.12
C ILE A 234 6.99 -11.32 -4.03
N ASP A 235 7.23 -10.91 -2.78
CA ASP A 235 6.33 -11.17 -1.66
C ASP A 235 5.03 -10.35 -1.84
N LEU A 236 5.13 -9.09 -2.29
CA LEU A 236 3.95 -8.26 -2.62
C LEU A 236 3.17 -8.84 -3.81
N ALA A 237 3.85 -9.28 -4.86
CA ALA A 237 3.20 -9.87 -6.03
C ALA A 237 2.46 -11.17 -5.69
N SER A 238 3.12 -12.05 -4.93
CA SER A 238 2.55 -13.29 -4.42
C SER A 238 1.32 -13.02 -3.55
N MET A 239 1.45 -12.11 -2.59
CA MET A 239 0.35 -11.80 -1.68
C MET A 239 -0.84 -11.13 -2.34
N THR A 240 -0.56 -10.21 -3.27
CA THR A 240 -1.61 -9.57 -4.07
C THR A 240 -2.38 -10.62 -4.87
N ARG A 241 -1.69 -11.55 -5.54
CA ARG A 241 -2.35 -12.61 -6.31
C ARG A 241 -3.24 -13.46 -5.43
N GLU A 242 -2.72 -13.94 -4.30
CA GLU A 242 -3.48 -14.79 -3.40
C GLU A 242 -4.71 -14.08 -2.82
N ILE A 243 -4.57 -12.81 -2.43
CA ILE A 243 -5.71 -12.00 -1.96
C ILE A 243 -6.76 -11.89 -3.04
N LEU A 244 -6.38 -11.63 -4.29
CA LEU A 244 -7.32 -11.51 -5.41
C LEU A 244 -8.01 -12.85 -5.72
N GLU A 245 -7.30 -13.98 -5.64
CA GLU A 245 -7.84 -15.33 -5.87
C GLU A 245 -8.78 -15.79 -4.75
N ASN A 246 -8.52 -15.38 -3.50
CA ASN A 246 -9.32 -15.73 -2.33
C ASN A 246 -10.29 -14.62 -1.90
N THR A 247 -10.49 -13.61 -2.76
CA THR A 247 -11.52 -12.61 -2.52
C THR A 247 -12.86 -13.17 -2.96
N GLU A 248 -13.74 -13.38 -1.99
CA GLU A 248 -15.16 -13.57 -2.27
C GLU A 248 -15.88 -12.23 -2.20
N ILE A 249 -16.75 -11.95 -3.15
CA ILE A 249 -17.63 -10.79 -3.09
C ILE A 249 -18.89 -11.21 -2.34
N ALA A 250 -19.06 -10.72 -1.11
CA ALA A 250 -20.28 -10.97 -0.34
C ALA A 250 -21.21 -9.77 -0.37
N GLU A 251 -22.51 -10.01 -0.41
CA GLU A 251 -23.51 -8.97 -0.26
C GLU A 251 -23.84 -8.76 1.22
N THR A 252 -23.78 -7.52 1.70
CA THR A 252 -24.19 -7.15 3.05
C THR A 252 -25.03 -5.88 2.97
N ASN A 253 -26.28 -5.94 3.45
CA ASN A 253 -27.23 -4.82 3.41
C ASN A 253 -27.41 -4.21 2.02
N GLY A 254 -27.50 -5.04 0.97
CA GLY A 254 -27.66 -4.58 -0.42
C GLY A 254 -26.38 -4.02 -1.07
N LYS A 255 -25.20 -4.20 -0.44
CA LYS A 255 -23.92 -3.70 -0.94
C LYS A 255 -22.89 -4.83 -1.04
N LEU A 256 -22.13 -4.87 -2.14
CA LEU A 256 -21.15 -5.92 -2.46
C LEU A 256 -19.77 -5.64 -1.86
N TYR A 257 -19.28 -6.37 -0.87
CA TYR A 257 -17.97 -6.14 -0.25
C TYR A 257 -16.98 -7.25 -0.57
N PRO A 258 -15.69 -6.94 -0.79
CA PRO A 258 -14.66 -7.96 -0.87
C PRO A 258 -14.39 -8.55 0.52
N HIS A 259 -14.51 -9.86 0.63
CA HIS A 259 -14.17 -10.66 1.80
C HIS A 259 -12.96 -11.52 1.49
N LEU A 260 -11.96 -11.50 2.36
CA LEU A 260 -10.80 -12.37 2.25
C LEU A 260 -11.07 -13.62 3.07
N ARG A 261 -11.07 -14.79 2.42
CA ARG A 261 -11.09 -16.08 3.12
C ARG A 261 -9.68 -16.63 3.20
N PHE A 262 -9.29 -17.05 4.39
CA PHE A 262 -8.08 -17.84 4.58
C PHE A 262 -8.45 -19.07 5.37
N GLU A 263 -7.88 -20.20 4.96
CA GLU A 263 -8.04 -21.44 5.69
C GLU A 263 -7.33 -21.33 7.04
N LEU A 264 -8.11 -21.48 8.09
CA LEU A 264 -7.63 -21.70 9.45
C LEU A 264 -7.79 -23.17 9.76
N GLU A 265 -6.77 -23.77 10.36
CA GLU A 265 -6.76 -25.22 10.59
C GLU A 265 -7.56 -25.61 11.84
N LYS A 266 -7.52 -24.78 12.89
CA LYS A 266 -8.18 -25.06 14.18
C LYS A 266 -9.56 -24.41 14.28
N GLU A 267 -10.58 -25.21 14.56
CA GLU A 267 -11.97 -24.73 14.67
C GLU A 267 -12.15 -23.76 15.85
N GLU A 268 -11.49 -24.01 16.98
CA GLU A 268 -11.49 -23.11 18.13
C GLU A 268 -10.97 -21.71 17.80
N ASP A 269 -9.98 -21.62 16.90
CA ASP A 269 -9.40 -20.35 16.47
C ASP A 269 -10.34 -19.63 15.50
N LYS A 270 -11.05 -20.37 14.63
CA LYS A 270 -12.10 -19.78 13.77
C LYS A 270 -13.20 -19.14 14.61
N ILE A 271 -13.72 -19.85 15.61
CA ILE A 271 -14.78 -19.34 16.50
C ILE A 271 -14.28 -18.09 17.24
N PHE A 272 -13.06 -18.16 17.78
CA PHE A 272 -12.44 -17.03 18.47
C PHE A 272 -12.29 -15.80 17.57
N ILE A 273 -11.70 -15.97 16.38
CA ILE A 273 -11.49 -14.89 15.40
C ILE A 273 -12.82 -14.29 14.97
N PHE A 274 -13.80 -15.13 14.65
CA PHE A 274 -15.14 -14.69 14.27
C PHE A 274 -15.78 -13.83 15.36
N SER A 275 -15.70 -14.26 16.62
CA SER A 275 -16.22 -13.48 17.76
C SER A 275 -15.56 -12.10 17.89
N CYS A 276 -14.25 -12.01 17.65
CA CYS A 276 -13.50 -10.75 17.72
C CYS A 276 -13.89 -9.81 16.57
N ILE A 277 -14.02 -10.34 15.36
CA ILE A 277 -14.41 -9.58 14.17
C ILE A 277 -15.86 -9.08 14.26
N GLU A 278 -16.80 -9.91 14.73
CA GLU A 278 -18.19 -9.47 14.94
C GLU A 278 -18.28 -8.37 16.00
N SER A 279 -17.54 -8.52 17.11
CA SER A 279 -17.43 -7.48 18.14
C SER A 279 -16.88 -6.17 17.56
N LEU A 280 -15.84 -6.25 16.72
CA LEU A 280 -15.27 -5.11 16.02
C LEU A 280 -16.29 -4.41 15.12
N LYS A 281 -17.05 -5.18 14.32
CA LYS A 281 -18.10 -4.63 13.42
C LYS A 281 -19.17 -3.89 14.21
N LEU A 282 -19.69 -4.50 15.28
CA LEU A 282 -20.73 -3.90 16.13
C LEU A 282 -20.25 -2.59 16.76
N LEU A 283 -19.06 -2.59 17.37
CA LEU A 283 -18.49 -1.40 18.01
C LEU A 283 -18.18 -0.30 16.99
N SER A 284 -17.71 -0.66 15.80
CA SER A 284 -17.43 0.31 14.74
C SER A 284 -18.71 0.95 14.19
N GLN A 285 -19.79 0.18 14.02
CA GLN A 285 -21.10 0.71 13.60
C GLN A 285 -21.68 1.69 14.63
N GLN A 286 -21.62 1.35 15.93
CA GLN A 286 -22.07 2.21 17.02
C GLN A 286 -21.28 3.52 17.10
N ARG A 287 -20.00 3.52 16.70
CA ARG A 287 -19.16 4.74 16.71
C ARG A 287 -19.19 5.52 15.42
N TYR A 288 -19.50 4.89 14.28
CA TYR A 288 -19.67 5.59 13.01
C TYR A 288 -20.81 6.64 13.08
N SER A 289 -21.90 6.32 13.79
CA SER A 289 -22.99 7.26 14.05
C SER A 289 -22.58 8.46 14.90
N ILE A 290 -21.59 8.29 15.81
CA ILE A 290 -21.05 9.35 16.68
C ILE A 290 -20.02 10.22 15.93
N ASN A 291 -19.16 9.59 15.12
CA ASN A 291 -18.02 10.25 14.45
C ASN A 291 -18.39 11.02 13.16
N LYS A 292 -19.64 10.93 12.69
CA LYS A 292 -20.14 11.65 11.49
C LYS A 292 -20.03 13.19 11.61
N LYS A 293 -19.66 13.70 12.79
CA LYS A 293 -19.52 15.13 13.11
C LYS A 293 -18.09 15.68 13.02
N LYS A 294 -17.05 14.84 12.84
CA LYS A 294 -15.64 15.29 12.81
C LYS A 294 -15.18 15.58 11.37
N SER A 295 -14.38 16.64 11.19
CA SER A 295 -13.73 16.91 9.90
C SER A 295 -12.62 15.89 9.63
N LEU A 296 -12.24 15.74 8.36
CA LEU A 296 -11.10 14.91 7.98
C LEU A 296 -9.80 15.36 8.66
N SER A 297 -9.57 16.67 8.75
CA SER A 297 -8.38 17.23 9.42
C SER A 297 -8.30 16.85 10.89
N GLN A 298 -9.42 16.93 11.62
CA GLN A 298 -9.49 16.52 13.02
C GLN A 298 -9.16 15.03 13.20
N ARG A 299 -9.72 14.18 12.32
CA ARG A 299 -9.44 12.74 12.36
C ARG A 299 -7.98 12.42 12.09
N MET A 300 -7.35 13.10 11.13
CA MET A 300 -5.93 12.91 10.84
C MET A 300 -5.04 13.33 12.00
N GLU A 301 -5.41 14.37 12.74
CA GLU A 301 -4.66 14.81 13.91
C GLU A 301 -4.76 13.82 15.07
N GLU A 302 -5.95 13.26 15.33
CA GLU A 302 -6.13 12.19 16.33
C GLU A 302 -5.30 10.94 16.02
N LEU A 303 -5.22 10.57 14.73
CA LEU A 303 -4.40 9.44 14.30
C LEU A 303 -2.90 9.72 14.46
N ARG A 304 -2.45 10.94 14.19
CA ARG A 304 -1.06 11.35 14.42
C ARG A 304 -0.69 11.28 15.90
N GLU A 305 -1.57 11.76 16.77
CA GLU A 305 -1.36 11.66 18.22
C GLU A 305 -1.33 10.19 18.67
N THR A 306 -2.22 9.35 18.11
CA THR A 306 -2.21 7.90 18.35
C THR A 306 -0.88 7.26 17.95
N ILE A 307 -0.33 7.64 16.79
CA ILE A 307 1.00 7.18 16.35
C ILE A 307 2.05 7.59 17.38
N LYS A 308 2.11 8.87 17.73
CA LYS A 308 3.09 9.40 18.68
C LYS A 308 3.05 8.70 20.03
N GLN A 309 1.87 8.56 20.63
CA GLN A 309 1.70 7.87 21.92
C GLN A 309 2.06 6.38 21.87
N THR A 310 1.88 5.75 20.71
CA THR A 310 2.25 4.33 20.53
C THR A 310 3.76 4.18 20.34
N GLU A 311 4.40 5.10 19.60
CA GLU A 311 5.86 5.16 19.47
C GLU A 311 6.54 5.40 20.82
N GLU A 312 6.02 6.32 21.63
CA GLU A 312 6.53 6.58 22.99
C GLU A 312 6.49 5.32 23.85
N ARG A 313 5.37 4.59 23.84
CA ARG A 313 5.25 3.30 24.54
C ARG A 313 6.24 2.26 24.02
N ILE A 314 6.41 2.13 22.70
CA ILE A 314 7.38 1.21 22.10
C ILE A 314 8.81 1.52 22.53
N ASN A 315 9.16 2.80 22.70
CA ASN A 315 10.49 3.23 23.12
C ASN A 315 10.75 2.98 24.61
N THR A 316 9.69 2.84 25.42
CA THR A 316 9.80 2.46 26.84
C THR A 316 9.87 0.95 27.10
N LEU A 317 9.67 0.13 26.05
CA LEU A 317 9.69 -1.33 26.06
C LEU A 317 10.94 -1.90 25.39
#